data_AF-L7UI22-F1
#
_entry.id   AF-L7UI22-F1
#
_cell.length_a   1.000
_cell.length_b   1.000
_cell.length_c   1.000
_cell.angle_alpha   90.00
_cell.angle_beta   90.00
_cell.angle_gamma   90.00
#
_symmetry.space_group_name_H-M   'P 1'
#
loop_
_entity.id
_entity.type
_entity.pdbx_description
1 polymer ?
#
loop_
_entity_poly.entity_id
_entity_poly.type
_entity_poly.pdbx_seq_one_letter_code
_entity_poly.pdbx_strand_id
1 'polypeptide(L)' 'MDELSLDHDLGDDAHGTGYDVLLWLEEAVATRGFVPPRVRVHSANSSARQKMESAITRIERFVREA' A
#
# COMPACT_ATOMS: atom_id res chain seq x y z
N MET A 1 11.81 -10.53 -8.15
CA MET A 1 11.26 -9.67 -7.08
C MET A 1 10.24 -8.81 -7.76
N ASP A 2 8.98 -9.06 -7.50
CA ASP A 2 7.89 -8.37 -8.18
C ASP A 2 7.70 -6.97 -7.58
N GLU A 3 7.31 -6.03 -8.43
CA GLU A 3 7.06 -4.63 -8.05
C GLU A 3 5.57 -4.32 -8.26
N LEU A 4 4.93 -3.76 -7.23
CA LEU A 4 3.56 -3.28 -7.28
C LEU A 4 3.56 -1.76 -7.40
N SER A 5 2.99 -1.25 -8.49
CA SER A 5 2.86 0.17 -8.74
C SER A 5 1.40 0.60 -8.52
N LEU A 6 1.18 1.59 -7.65
CA LEU A 6 -0.15 2.06 -7.27
C LEU A 6 -0.33 3.55 -7.59
N ASP A 7 -1.49 3.87 -8.16
CA ASP A 7 -2.06 5.21 -8.14
C ASP A 7 -3.15 5.27 -7.05
N HIS A 8 -3.38 6.46 -6.49
CA HIS A 8 -4.46 6.61 -5.50
C HIS A 8 -5.82 6.35 -6.12
N ASP A 9 -6.07 6.87 -7.31
CA ASP A 9 -7.37 6.79 -7.98
C ASP A 9 -7.51 5.47 -8.79
N LEU A 10 -6.68 4.47 -8.47
CA LEU A 10 -6.80 3.12 -9.00
C LEU A 10 -8.12 2.50 -8.53
N GLY A 11 -9.04 2.29 -9.46
CA GLY A 11 -10.34 1.66 -9.21
C GLY A 11 -11.49 2.65 -9.41
N ASP A 12 -12.56 2.48 -8.63
CA ASP A 12 -13.73 3.36 -8.59
C ASP A 12 -14.41 3.26 -7.21
N ASP A 13 -15.47 4.05 -7.00
CA ASP A 13 -16.21 4.08 -5.73
C ASP A 13 -16.77 2.71 -5.31
N ALA A 14 -16.92 1.74 -6.22
CA ALA A 14 -17.43 0.41 -5.95
C ALA A 14 -16.32 -0.61 -5.66
N HIS A 15 -15.13 -0.41 -6.23
CA HIS A 15 -14.01 -1.36 -6.13
C HIS A 15 -12.88 -0.89 -5.19
N GLY A 16 -12.97 0.34 -4.68
CA GLY A 16 -11.97 0.95 -3.81
C GLY A 16 -10.87 1.66 -4.59
N THR A 17 -9.89 2.14 -3.83
CA THR A 17 -8.77 2.98 -4.28
C THR A 17 -7.44 2.24 -4.14
N GLY A 18 -6.36 2.81 -4.68
CA GLY A 18 -5.01 2.30 -4.39
C GLY A 18 -4.64 2.39 -2.91
N TYR A 19 -5.32 3.26 -2.13
CA TYR A 19 -5.14 3.30 -0.68
C TYR A 19 -5.74 2.07 0.01
N ASP A 20 -6.87 1.56 -0.48
CA ASP A 20 -7.51 0.36 0.09
C ASP A 20 -6.64 -0.89 -0.12
N VAL A 21 -5.92 -0.96 -1.25
CA VAL A 21 -4.90 -1.99 -1.49
C VAL A 21 -3.80 -1.94 -0.42
N LEU A 22 -3.35 -0.75 -0.02
CA LEU A 22 -2.34 -0.59 1.04
C LEU A 22 -2.88 -1.00 2.41
N LEU A 23 -4.14 -0.68 2.73
CA LEU A 23 -4.77 -1.12 3.98
C LEU A 23 -4.86 -2.65 4.05
N TRP A 24 -5.27 -3.28 2.94
CA TRP A 24 -5.30 -4.73 2.85
C TRP A 24 -3.91 -5.36 3.02
N LEU A 25 -2.89 -4.78 2.38
CA LEU A 25 -1.50 -5.23 2.54
C LEU A 25 -1.05 -5.12 3.99
N GLU A 26 -1.31 -3.98 4.66
CA GLU A 26 -0.96 -3.79 6.06
C GLU A 26 -1.58 -4.87 6.97
N GLU A 27 -2.88 -5.14 6.81
CA GLU A 27 -3.56 -6.20 7.56
C GLU A 27 -2.96 -7.58 7.26
N ALA A 28 -2.71 -7.90 5.99
CA ALA A 28 -2.18 -9.18 5.58
C ALA A 28 -0.77 -9.44 6.15
N VAL A 29 0.09 -8.41 6.16
CA VAL A 29 1.41 -8.50 6.81
C VAL A 29 1.25 -8.73 8.31
N ALA A 30 0.46 -7.88 8.98
CA ALA A 30 0.35 -7.88 10.43
C ALA A 30 -0.33 -9.14 11.00
N THR A 31 -1.26 -9.74 10.25
CA THR A 31 -2.11 -10.84 10.76
C THR A 31 -1.81 -12.20 10.16
N ARG A 32 -1.19 -12.25 8.97
CA ARG A 32 -1.00 -13.49 8.20
C ARG A 32 0.46 -13.80 7.88
N GLY A 33 1.40 -12.94 8.28
CA GLY A 33 2.82 -13.07 7.93
C GLY A 33 3.06 -12.96 6.41
N PHE A 34 2.18 -12.26 5.70
CA PHE A 34 2.34 -12.01 4.27
C PHE A 34 3.62 -11.20 4.01
N VAL A 35 4.39 -11.57 2.98
CA VAL A 35 5.56 -10.79 2.56
C VAL A 35 5.16 -9.96 1.34
N PRO A 36 5.04 -8.63 1.46
CA PRO A 36 4.56 -7.80 0.36
C PRO A 36 5.66 -7.63 -0.71
N PRO A 37 5.28 -7.45 -2.00
CA PRO A 37 6.22 -7.02 -3.03
C PRO A 37 6.71 -5.60 -2.74
N ARG A 38 7.72 -5.13 -3.49
CA ARG A 38 8.13 -3.72 -3.41
C ARG A 38 6.99 -2.85 -3.94
N VAL A 39 6.49 -1.93 -3.12
CA VAL A 39 5.40 -1.02 -3.51
C VAL A 39 5.95 0.34 -3.92
N ARG A 40 5.46 0.90 -5.03
CA ARG A 40 5.71 2.28 -5.47
C ARG A 40 4.41 3.02 -5.71
N VAL A 41 4.41 4.32 -5.44
CA VAL A 41 3.26 5.20 -5.67
C VAL A 41 3.58 6.20 -6.77
N HIS A 42 2.69 6.35 -7.75
CA HIS A 42 2.85 7.29 -8.86
C HIS A 42 1.69 8.28 -9.01
N SER A 43 0.97 8.57 -7.91
CA SER A 43 -0.17 9.48 -7.95
C SER A 43 0.20 10.94 -8.18
N ALA A 44 -0.58 11.59 -9.04
CA ALA A 44 -0.50 13.03 -9.29
C ALA A 44 -1.06 13.86 -8.11
N ASN A 45 -1.92 13.26 -7.28
CA ASN A 45 -2.43 13.91 -6.08
C ASN A 45 -1.37 13.87 -4.97
N SER A 46 -0.72 15.00 -4.73
CA SER A 46 0.40 15.12 -3.77
C SER A 46 0.00 14.78 -2.33
N SER A 47 -1.24 15.08 -1.93
CA SER A 47 -1.74 14.75 -0.58
C SER A 47 -1.97 13.25 -0.44
N ALA A 48 -2.64 12.64 -1.42
CA ALA A 48 -2.86 11.21 -1.46
C ALA A 48 -1.55 10.42 -1.51
N ARG A 49 -0.60 10.85 -2.36
CA ARG A 49 0.73 10.24 -2.45
C ARG A 49 1.44 10.19 -1.11
N GLN A 50 1.48 11.31 -0.37
CA GLN A 50 2.11 11.36 0.96
C GLN A 50 1.44 10.40 1.96
N LYS A 51 0.11 10.29 1.91
CA LYS A 51 -0.64 9.37 2.77
C LYS A 51 -0.31 7.90 2.43
N MET A 52 -0.21 7.58 1.15
CA MET A 52 0.17 6.24 0.67
C MET A 52 1.62 5.89 1.02
N GLU A 53 2.57 6.82 0.83
CA GLU A 53 3.98 6.64 1.23
C GLU A 53 4.12 6.38 2.74
N SER A 54 3.32 7.07 3.55
CA SER A 54 3.26 6.85 5.00
C SER A 54 2.74 5.44 5.34
N ALA A 55 1.74 4.94 4.61
CA ALA A 55 1.23 3.59 4.78
C ALA A 55 2.28 2.53 4.38
N ILE A 56 3.00 2.73 3.27
CA ILE A 56 4.10 1.83 2.85
C ILE A 56 5.17 1.74 3.95
N THR A 57 5.55 2.88 4.54
CA THR A 57 6.55 2.92 5.62
C THR A 57 6.10 2.09 6.84
N ARG A 58 4.79 2.11 7.17
CA ARG A 58 4.22 1.30 8.25
C ARG A 58 4.23 -0.18 7.92
N ILE A 59 3.85 -0.56 6.70
CA ILE A 59 3.90 -1.94 6.22
C ILE A 59 5.32 -2.49 6.31
N GLU A 60 6.31 -1.75 5.81
CA GLU A 60 7.72 -2.14 5.89
C GLU A 60 8.21 -2.29 7.34
N ARG A 61 7.67 -1.50 8.27
CA ARG A 61 7.97 -1.65 9.69
C ARG A 61 7.40 -2.96 10.24
N PHE A 62 6.15 -3.31 9.92
CA PHE A 62 5.58 -4.59 10.33
C PHE A 62 6.37 -5.77 9.78
N VAL A 63 6.82 -5.72 8.52
CA VAL A 63 7.67 -6.77 7.94
C VAL A 63 8.99 -6.95 8.71
N ARG A 64 9.56 -5.87 9.27
CA ARG A 64 10.79 -5.94 10.07
C ARG A 64 10.56 -6.44 11.50
N GLU A 65 9.35 -6.29 12.01
CA GLU A 65 8.98 -6.64 13.40
C GLU A 65 8.34 -8.03 13.51
N ALA A 66 7.88 -8.62 12.40
CA ALA A 66 7.33 -9.98 12.29
C ALA A 66 8.43 -11.04 12.15
#